data_AF-A0A369JWJ6-F1
#
_entry.id   AF-A0A369JWJ6-F1
#
_cell.length_a   1.000
_cell.length_b   1.000
_cell.length_c   1.000
_cell.angle_alpha   90.00
_cell.angle_beta   90.00
_cell.angle_gamma   90.00
#
_symmetry.space_group_name_H-M   'P 1'
#
loop_
_entity.id
_entity.type
_entity.pdbx_description
1 polymer ?
#
loop_
_entity_poly.entity_id
_entity_poly.type
_entity_poly.pdbx_seq_one_letter_code
_entity_poly.pdbx_strand_id
1 'polypeptide(L)'
;MYHHDPLLSCLHEQNEAFSSTRKFDSSTWLSPYWPKRESYLSTGANSHPLRVEVIKPFEPFPSAVALLVRSLSPSVGLPYTFVVKINDIRHSIRDDVRYFQPWSLSLEASLRAVVEHTMQGTSDQYNPDLIQMKAWEEEMDNYEFRKSCYDREIAAYRHLRTLQSHDVPRFYGTFRYPFKSSIGSSFKHESDMGASILDSAEGMVLEYVDSLNLEEAHSDVSTPRPDVERASEATLQIMKRLRNLGLWHGDCRAENVLMRRQAPHDPVLIDFGCSSIKRPTESLAQWIATHDEIQDMQYVLSEAGMHIESPQREFADPPNVYLYFNRMVERRSEERGVDGAILRPGKGGWAGVCYEDGG
;
A
#
# COMPACT_ATOMS: atom_id res chain seq x y z
N MET A 1 21.63 -15.81 -20.12
CA MET A 1 21.35 -16.44 -18.81
C MET A 1 20.44 -15.48 -18.06
N TYR A 2 19.14 -15.69 -18.14
CA TYR A 2 18.19 -14.94 -17.33
C TYR A 2 18.25 -15.53 -15.92
N HIS A 3 18.61 -14.71 -14.94
CA HIS A 3 18.43 -15.08 -13.54
C HIS A 3 16.92 -15.13 -13.30
N HIS A 4 16.41 -16.35 -13.13
CA HIS A 4 15.07 -16.60 -12.63
C HIS A 4 14.98 -15.98 -11.23
N ASP A 5 14.12 -14.98 -11.07
CA ASP A 5 13.74 -14.47 -9.76
C ASP A 5 12.72 -15.46 -9.14
N PRO A 6 13.06 -16.18 -8.07
CA PRO A 6 12.19 -17.21 -7.48
C PRO A 6 10.85 -16.65 -6.97
N LEU A 7 10.77 -15.33 -6.74
CA LEU A 7 9.56 -14.66 -6.27
C LEU A 7 8.48 -14.56 -7.36
N LEU A 8 8.86 -14.60 -8.65
CA LEU A 8 7.91 -14.53 -9.77
C LEU A 8 7.26 -15.88 -10.11
N SER A 9 7.90 -17.02 -9.77
CA SER A 9 7.35 -18.35 -10.08
C SER A 9 6.22 -18.80 -9.14
N CYS A 10 6.14 -18.23 -7.92
CA CYS A 10 5.11 -18.60 -6.95
C CYS A 10 3.71 -18.07 -7.32
N LEU A 11 3.63 -17.08 -8.21
CA LEU A 11 2.37 -16.40 -8.57
C LEU A 11 1.66 -17.00 -9.81
N HIS A 12 2.24 -18.01 -10.49
CA HIS A 12 1.79 -18.44 -11.82
C HIS A 12 0.86 -19.66 -11.86
N GLU A 13 0.73 -20.42 -10.77
CA GLU A 13 -0.20 -21.54 -10.68
C GLU A 13 -1.20 -21.26 -9.56
N GLN A 14 -2.47 -20.94 -9.88
CA GLN A 14 -3.68 -21.26 -9.09
C GLN A 14 -4.93 -20.47 -9.54
N ASN A 15 -5.74 -21.04 -10.42
CA ASN A 15 -7.18 -20.74 -10.57
C ASN A 15 -7.94 -22.04 -10.94
N GLU A 16 -9.01 -22.43 -10.24
CA GLU A 16 -10.40 -21.92 -10.39
C GLU A 16 -11.24 -21.94 -9.10
N ALA A 17 -12.27 -21.09 -9.06
CA ALA A 17 -13.60 -21.30 -8.42
C ALA A 17 -13.99 -20.55 -7.10
N PHE A 18 -15.12 -19.84 -7.26
CA PHE A 18 -16.22 -19.41 -6.37
C PHE A 18 -16.18 -18.15 -5.48
N SER A 19 -17.22 -17.35 -5.72
CA SER A 19 -17.80 -16.25 -4.94
C SER A 19 -18.50 -16.77 -3.68
N SER A 20 -18.14 -16.22 -2.52
CA SER A 20 -18.92 -16.25 -1.28
C SER A 20 -18.46 -15.10 -0.38
N THR A 21 -19.15 -13.97 -0.43
CA THR A 21 -18.93 -12.82 0.46
C THR A 21 -19.39 -13.14 1.89
N ARG A 22 -18.46 -13.52 2.76
CA ARG A 22 -18.66 -13.46 4.22
C ARG A 22 -18.34 -12.05 4.71
N LYS A 23 -19.33 -11.38 5.31
CA LYS A 23 -19.12 -10.13 6.06
C LYS A 23 -18.21 -10.41 7.25
N PHE A 24 -17.03 -9.78 7.27
CA PHE A 24 -16.07 -9.86 8.37
C PHE A 24 -16.55 -8.97 9.53
N ASP A 25 -16.64 -9.51 10.74
CA ASP A 25 -16.88 -8.72 11.95
C ASP A 25 -15.56 -8.06 12.37
N SER A 26 -15.27 -6.92 11.75
CA SER A 26 -14.05 -6.14 11.95
C SER A 26 -13.99 -5.43 13.32
N SER A 27 -15.05 -5.51 14.12
CA SER A 27 -15.24 -4.68 15.31
C SER A 27 -14.32 -5.04 16.49
N THR A 28 -13.82 -6.27 16.58
CA THR A 28 -12.99 -6.71 17.72
C THR A 28 -11.48 -6.57 17.49
N TRP A 29 -11.00 -6.67 16.24
CA TRP A 29 -9.57 -6.78 15.92
C TRP A 29 -8.91 -5.45 15.54
N LEU A 30 -9.66 -4.51 14.97
CA LEU A 30 -9.19 -3.15 14.68
C LEU A 30 -9.17 -2.23 15.90
N SER A 31 -9.54 -2.76 17.07
CA SER A 31 -9.57 -2.06 18.34
C SER A 31 -8.35 -1.15 18.60
N PRO A 32 -7.07 -1.54 18.39
CA PRO A 32 -5.95 -0.66 18.71
C PRO A 32 -5.83 0.56 17.80
N TYR A 33 -6.38 0.51 16.58
CA TYR A 33 -6.23 1.56 15.56
C TYR A 33 -7.43 2.50 15.46
N TRP A 34 -8.37 2.41 16.41
CA TRP A 34 -9.57 3.24 16.40
C TRP A 34 -9.28 4.70 16.76
N PRO A 35 -10.00 5.67 16.17
CA PRO A 35 -9.88 7.09 16.51
C PRO A 35 -9.93 7.37 18.02
N LYS A 36 -9.20 8.42 18.44
CA LYS A 36 -9.06 8.91 19.82
C LYS A 36 -8.32 7.98 20.79
N ARG A 37 -7.64 6.95 20.28
CA ARG A 37 -6.72 6.14 21.10
C ARG A 37 -5.34 6.74 21.12
N GLU A 38 -4.74 6.73 22.32
CA GLU A 38 -3.33 7.03 22.48
C GLU A 38 -2.48 5.82 22.08
N SER A 39 -1.37 6.10 21.42
CA SER A 39 -0.37 5.11 21.04
C SER A 39 1.04 5.62 21.32
N TYR A 40 1.96 4.69 21.54
CA TYR A 40 3.35 4.95 21.85
C TYR A 40 4.22 4.38 20.74
N LEU A 41 4.95 5.23 20.04
CA LEU A 41 5.86 4.82 18.97
C LEU A 41 7.30 4.86 19.51
N SER A 42 8.02 3.74 19.45
CA SER A 42 9.42 3.70 19.87
C SER A 42 10.34 4.05 18.71
N THR A 43 11.18 5.08 18.84
CA THR A 43 12.09 5.56 17.78
C THR A 43 13.54 5.09 17.97
N GLY A 44 13.73 3.97 18.66
CA GLY A 44 15.04 3.34 18.94
C GLY A 44 15.35 3.24 20.43
N ALA A 45 16.37 2.44 20.79
CA ALA A 45 16.64 1.96 22.16
C ALA A 45 16.79 3.06 23.24
N ASN A 46 17.15 4.29 22.87
CA ASN A 46 17.41 5.40 23.81
C ASN A 46 16.43 6.58 23.65
N SER A 47 15.34 6.40 22.91
CA SER A 47 14.37 7.47 22.64
C SER A 47 13.17 7.36 23.58
N HIS A 48 12.64 8.49 24.04
CA HIS A 48 11.35 8.50 24.71
C HIS A 48 10.24 8.14 23.70
N PRO A 49 9.32 7.23 24.05
CA PRO A 49 8.22 6.87 23.15
C PRO A 49 7.41 8.11 22.75
N LEU A 50 7.14 8.24 21.45
CA LEU A 50 6.31 9.31 20.92
C LEU A 50 4.85 9.00 21.22
N ARG A 51 4.20 9.88 21.99
CA ARG A 51 2.77 9.81 22.27
C ARG A 51 1.98 10.44 21.13
N VAL A 52 1.12 9.65 20.51
CA VAL A 52 0.26 10.10 19.43
C VAL A 52 -1.19 9.74 19.71
N GLU A 53 -2.11 10.50 19.14
CA GLU A 53 -3.53 10.19 19.09
C GLU A 53 -3.94 9.85 17.65
N VAL A 54 -4.66 8.75 17.48
CA VAL A 54 -5.21 8.38 16.17
C VAL A 54 -6.37 9.30 15.81
N ILE A 55 -6.27 10.00 14.68
CA ILE A 55 -7.36 10.82 14.13
C ILE A 55 -8.28 9.95 13.28
N LYS A 56 -7.71 9.27 12.27
CA LYS A 56 -8.45 8.33 11.41
C LYS A 56 -7.54 7.28 10.79
N PRO A 57 -8.05 6.07 10.52
CA PRO A 57 -7.42 5.14 9.61
C PRO A 57 -7.65 5.54 8.13
N PHE A 58 -6.75 5.11 7.24
CA PHE A 58 -6.96 5.10 5.79
C PHE A 58 -7.23 3.67 5.35
N GLU A 59 -8.49 3.37 5.01
CA GLU A 59 -8.92 2.04 4.60
C GLU A 59 -9.22 1.98 3.10
N PRO A 60 -9.05 0.81 2.44
CA PRO A 60 -8.59 -0.48 3.00
C PRO A 60 -7.09 -0.50 3.32
N PHE A 61 -6.64 -1.52 4.08
CA PHE A 61 -5.23 -1.76 4.38
C PHE A 61 -4.67 -2.86 3.46
N PRO A 62 -4.19 -2.56 2.25
CA PRO A 62 -3.78 -3.60 1.31
C PRO A 62 -2.48 -4.30 1.72
N SER A 63 -1.58 -3.55 2.35
CA SER A 63 -0.23 -4.00 2.70
C SER A 63 0.23 -3.59 4.09
N ALA A 64 -0.29 -2.47 4.59
CA ALA A 64 0.06 -1.90 5.87
C ALA A 64 -1.12 -1.09 6.42
N VAL A 65 -1.12 -0.89 7.74
CA VAL A 65 -2.07 -0.01 8.41
C VAL A 65 -1.58 1.43 8.28
N ALA A 66 -2.28 2.26 7.52
CA ALA A 66 -1.98 3.68 7.42
C ALA A 66 -2.94 4.48 8.32
N LEU A 67 -2.38 5.32 9.20
CA LEU A 67 -3.15 6.13 10.14
C LEU A 67 -2.74 7.59 10.04
N LEU A 68 -3.72 8.48 10.04
CA LEU A 68 -3.52 9.89 10.35
C LEU A 68 -3.47 10.04 11.86
N VAL A 69 -2.37 10.59 12.37
CA VAL A 69 -2.17 10.78 13.81
C VAL A 69 -1.81 12.21 14.13
N ARG A 70 -2.07 12.59 15.37
CA ARG A 70 -1.67 13.85 15.96
C ARG A 70 -0.63 13.61 17.06
N SER A 71 0.45 14.39 17.07
CA SER A 71 1.40 14.37 18.18
C SER A 71 0.79 14.98 19.44
N LEU A 72 0.86 14.27 20.56
CA LEU A 72 0.46 14.78 21.88
C LEU A 72 1.64 15.40 22.64
N SER A 73 2.86 15.11 22.19
CA SER A 73 4.09 15.70 22.73
C SER A 73 4.76 16.54 21.63
N PRO A 74 5.14 17.80 21.90
CA PRO A 74 5.95 18.56 20.95
C PRO A 74 7.35 17.93 20.87
N SER A 75 7.55 17.08 19.87
CA SER A 75 8.85 16.49 19.53
C SER A 75 9.57 17.38 18.52
N VAL A 76 10.85 17.63 18.74
CA VAL A 76 11.68 18.41 17.80
C VAL A 76 11.71 17.70 16.44
N GLY A 77 11.16 18.34 15.41
CA GLY A 77 11.27 17.89 14.02
C GLY A 77 10.07 17.15 13.43
N LEU A 78 9.01 16.87 14.20
CA LEU A 78 7.75 16.33 13.66
C LEU A 78 6.66 17.41 13.59
N PRO A 79 5.82 17.42 12.54
CA PRO A 79 4.65 18.28 12.48
C PRO A 79 3.60 17.86 13.52
N TYR A 80 2.62 18.72 13.76
CA TYR A 80 1.50 18.41 14.68
C TYR A 80 0.67 17.21 14.21
N THR A 81 0.53 17.06 12.90
CA THR A 81 -0.23 15.99 12.24
C THR A 81 0.65 15.32 11.20
N PHE A 82 0.66 13.99 11.17
CA PHE A 82 1.44 13.20 10.22
C PHE A 82 0.78 11.83 9.99
N VAL A 83 1.26 11.12 8.97
CA VAL A 83 0.83 9.75 8.69
C VAL A 83 1.83 8.76 9.31
N VAL A 84 1.30 7.70 9.90
CA VAL A 84 2.09 6.52 10.26
C VAL A 84 1.63 5.34 9.43
N LYS A 85 2.58 4.64 8.78
CA LYS A 85 2.34 3.40 8.05
C LYS A 85 2.97 2.26 8.84
N ILE A 86 2.16 1.33 9.33
CA ILE A 86 2.54 0.23 10.22
C ILE A 86 2.45 -1.08 9.44
N ASN A 87 3.57 -1.78 9.32
CA ASN A 87 3.67 -3.10 8.67
C ASN A 87 3.20 -4.20 9.63
N ASP A 88 1.90 -4.17 9.97
CA ASP A 88 1.25 -5.15 10.83
C ASP A 88 0.68 -6.30 10.00
N ILE A 89 1.36 -7.47 10.04
CA ILE A 89 0.98 -8.65 9.25
C ILE A 89 -0.45 -9.14 9.52
N ARG A 90 -1.02 -8.80 10.69
CA ARG A 90 -2.38 -9.20 11.09
C ARG A 90 -3.46 -8.53 10.27
N HIS A 91 -3.11 -7.41 9.62
CA HIS A 91 -3.98 -6.64 8.74
C HIS A 91 -3.65 -6.84 7.26
N SER A 92 -2.81 -7.81 6.92
CA SER A 92 -2.58 -8.17 5.52
C SER A 92 -3.87 -8.68 4.85
N ILE A 93 -4.03 -8.39 3.56
CA ILE A 93 -5.10 -8.99 2.75
C ILE A 93 -4.92 -10.51 2.73
N ARG A 94 -5.89 -11.23 3.29
CA ARG A 94 -5.91 -12.71 3.37
C ARG A 94 -7.07 -13.37 2.63
N ASP A 95 -8.20 -12.68 2.50
CA ASP A 95 -9.45 -13.33 2.05
C ASP A 95 -9.41 -13.81 0.59
N ASP A 96 -8.55 -13.24 -0.24
CA ASP A 96 -8.46 -13.56 -1.68
C ASP A 96 -7.39 -14.60 -2.01
N VAL A 97 -6.50 -14.91 -1.06
CA VAL A 97 -5.49 -15.93 -1.23
C VAL A 97 -6.00 -17.18 -0.52
N ARG A 98 -6.52 -18.14 -1.29
CA ARG A 98 -7.16 -19.39 -0.82
C ARG A 98 -6.40 -20.20 0.23
N TYR A 99 -5.14 -19.87 0.45
CA TYR A 99 -4.21 -20.60 1.31
C TYR A 99 -4.04 -19.93 2.67
N PHE A 100 -4.24 -18.60 2.79
CA PHE A 100 -4.09 -17.92 4.08
C PHE A 100 -5.36 -18.04 4.92
N GLN A 101 -5.21 -18.65 6.10
CA GLN A 101 -6.27 -18.61 7.10
C GLN A 101 -6.47 -17.17 7.58
N PRO A 102 -7.70 -16.71 7.86
CA PRO A 102 -7.92 -15.41 8.49
C PRO A 102 -7.15 -15.28 9.81
N TRP A 103 -6.68 -14.06 10.14
CA TRP A 103 -5.99 -13.87 11.40
C TRP A 103 -6.93 -14.18 12.57
N SER A 104 -6.45 -14.96 13.54
CA SER A 104 -7.21 -15.37 14.72
C SER A 104 -6.28 -15.53 15.92
N LEU A 105 -6.81 -15.46 17.14
CA LEU A 105 -6.01 -15.72 18.35
C LEU A 105 -5.43 -17.13 18.36
N SER A 106 -6.15 -18.11 17.82
CA SER A 106 -5.66 -19.48 17.72
C SER A 106 -4.48 -19.59 16.77
N LEU A 107 -4.54 -18.91 15.61
CA LEU A 107 -3.41 -18.85 14.70
C LEU A 107 -2.22 -18.17 15.37
N GLU A 108 -2.42 -16.98 15.96
CA GLU A 108 -1.35 -16.25 16.66
C GLU A 108 -0.71 -17.09 17.78
N ALA A 109 -1.52 -17.79 18.59
CA ALA A 109 -1.01 -18.67 19.64
C ALA A 109 -0.21 -19.85 19.07
N SER A 110 -0.67 -20.43 17.95
CA SER A 110 0.05 -21.51 17.25
C SER A 110 1.39 -21.03 16.70
N LEU A 111 1.42 -19.87 16.04
CA LEU A 111 2.65 -19.27 15.51
C LEU A 111 3.62 -18.94 16.66
N ARG A 112 3.10 -18.40 17.78
CA ARG A 112 3.89 -18.11 18.97
C ARG A 112 4.52 -19.36 19.56
N ALA A 113 3.77 -20.46 19.65
CA ALA A 113 4.31 -21.74 20.13
C ALA A 113 5.44 -22.25 19.22
N VAL A 114 5.26 -22.17 17.90
CA VAL A 114 6.32 -22.54 16.93
C VAL A 114 7.59 -21.71 17.18
N VAL A 115 7.46 -20.39 17.27
CA VAL A 115 8.58 -19.47 17.56
C VAL A 115 9.27 -19.86 18.86
N GLU A 116 8.52 -20.00 19.96
CA GLU A 116 9.07 -20.32 21.27
C GLU A 116 9.86 -21.66 21.26
N HIS A 117 9.33 -22.68 20.59
CA HIS A 117 10.00 -23.97 20.43
C HIS A 117 11.26 -23.88 19.57
N THR A 118 11.23 -23.13 18.46
CA THR A 118 12.40 -22.88 17.63
C THR A 118 13.48 -22.14 18.41
N MET A 119 13.13 -21.10 19.18
CA MET A 119 14.08 -20.34 20.01
C MET A 119 14.73 -21.18 21.10
N GLN A 120 13.98 -22.10 21.71
CA GLN A 120 14.49 -23.00 22.75
C GLN A 120 15.33 -24.16 22.19
N GLY A 121 15.44 -24.28 20.86
CA GLY A 121 16.07 -25.44 20.22
C GLY A 121 15.31 -26.74 20.48
N THR A 122 14.02 -26.66 20.81
CA THR A 122 13.14 -27.81 21.09
C THR A 122 12.21 -28.12 19.93
N SER A 123 12.57 -27.67 18.72
CA SER A 123 11.77 -27.91 17.51
C SER A 123 11.49 -29.39 17.27
N ASP A 124 12.40 -30.30 17.65
CA ASP A 124 12.21 -31.75 17.51
C ASP A 124 11.20 -32.34 18.51
N GLN A 125 10.91 -31.62 19.60
CA GLN A 125 9.94 -32.01 20.63
C GLN A 125 8.54 -31.46 20.34
N TYR A 126 8.49 -30.38 19.58
CA TYR A 126 7.24 -29.85 19.04
C TYR A 126 6.90 -30.64 17.77
N ASN A 127 5.83 -31.44 17.83
CA ASN A 127 5.30 -32.14 16.66
C ASN A 127 4.04 -31.40 16.19
N PRO A 128 4.18 -30.23 15.54
CA PRO A 128 3.04 -29.57 14.92
C PRO A 128 2.43 -30.53 13.91
N ASP A 129 1.11 -30.53 13.80
CA ASP A 129 0.50 -31.20 12.66
C ASP A 129 0.98 -30.54 11.35
N LEU A 130 0.88 -31.29 10.24
CA LEU A 130 1.30 -30.81 8.92
C LEU A 130 0.63 -29.50 8.52
N ILE A 131 -0.58 -29.24 9.04
CA ILE A 131 -1.35 -28.03 8.74
C ILE A 131 -0.71 -26.82 9.44
N GLN A 132 -0.27 -26.97 10.69
CA GLN A 132 0.40 -25.93 11.46
C GLN A 132 1.78 -25.59 10.89
N MET A 133 2.56 -26.58 10.46
CA MET A 133 3.85 -26.31 9.79
C MET A 133 3.66 -25.52 8.51
N LYS A 134 2.73 -25.95 7.66
CA LYS A 134 2.43 -25.27 6.41
C LYS A 134 1.94 -23.84 6.64
N ALA A 135 1.05 -23.63 7.61
CA ALA A 135 0.60 -22.30 7.97
C ALA A 135 1.76 -21.42 8.45
N TRP A 136 2.68 -21.95 9.26
CA TRP A 136 3.86 -21.21 9.71
C TRP A 136 4.78 -20.81 8.54
N GLU A 137 5.07 -21.73 7.61
CA GLU A 137 5.87 -21.45 6.42
C GLU A 137 5.23 -20.35 5.56
N GLU A 138 3.94 -20.46 5.27
CA GLU A 138 3.19 -19.46 4.51
C GLU A 138 3.21 -18.08 5.20
N GLU A 139 3.07 -18.03 6.53
CA GLU A 139 3.15 -16.78 7.28
C GLU A 139 4.55 -16.16 7.28
N MET A 140 5.59 -17.01 7.33
CA MET A 140 6.97 -16.54 7.24
C MET A 140 7.27 -15.97 5.85
N ASP A 141 6.85 -16.64 4.78
CA ASP A 141 6.98 -16.15 3.42
C ASP A 141 6.25 -14.81 3.23
N ASN A 142 5.02 -14.70 3.75
CA ASN A 142 4.27 -13.44 3.72
C ASN A 142 4.99 -12.35 4.53
N TYR A 143 5.48 -12.66 5.73
CA TYR A 143 6.24 -11.71 6.53
C TYR A 143 7.49 -11.23 5.80
N GLU A 144 8.30 -12.13 5.25
CA GLU A 144 9.53 -11.79 4.51
C GLU A 144 9.22 -10.91 3.30
N PHE A 145 8.17 -11.25 2.53
CA PHE A 145 7.71 -10.43 1.43
C PHE A 145 7.33 -9.02 1.88
N ARG A 146 6.52 -8.89 2.95
CA ARG A 146 6.10 -7.59 3.48
C ARG A 146 7.26 -6.79 4.04
N LYS A 147 8.18 -7.45 4.73
CA LYS A 147 9.42 -6.86 5.24
C LYS A 147 10.26 -6.30 4.09
N SER A 148 10.41 -7.07 3.00
CA SER A 148 11.08 -6.63 1.77
C SER A 148 10.40 -5.40 1.16
N CYS A 149 9.06 -5.37 1.07
CA CYS A 149 8.34 -4.17 0.60
C CYS A 149 8.59 -2.95 1.48
N TYR A 150 8.52 -3.12 2.81
CA TYR A 150 8.79 -2.05 3.77
C TYR A 150 10.23 -1.51 3.67
N ASP A 151 11.22 -2.39 3.52
CA ASP A 151 12.62 -2.00 3.39
C ASP A 151 12.89 -1.26 2.06
N ARG A 152 12.26 -1.71 0.97
CA ARG A 152 12.30 -1.03 -0.34
C ARG A 152 11.68 0.35 -0.26
N GLU A 153 10.52 0.49 0.38
CA GLU A 153 9.85 1.78 0.54
C GLU A 153 10.70 2.77 1.36
N ILE A 154 11.33 2.32 2.45
CA ILE A 154 12.27 3.17 3.20
C ILE A 154 13.46 3.57 2.35
N ALA A 155 14.04 2.63 1.59
CA ALA A 155 15.16 2.92 0.70
C ALA A 155 14.77 3.96 -0.34
N ALA A 156 13.59 3.85 -0.94
CA ALA A 156 13.04 4.82 -1.89
C ALA A 156 12.90 6.21 -1.26
N TYR A 157 12.24 6.34 -0.12
CA TYR A 157 12.11 7.64 0.56
C TYR A 157 13.47 8.26 0.88
N ARG A 158 14.43 7.45 1.35
CA ARG A 158 15.81 7.93 1.62
C ARG A 158 16.54 8.35 0.34
N HIS A 159 16.28 7.69 -0.78
CA HIS A 159 16.86 8.00 -2.08
C HIS A 159 16.27 9.28 -2.69
N LEU A 160 14.97 9.50 -2.50
CA LEU A 160 14.21 10.61 -3.08
C LEU A 160 14.20 11.89 -2.21
N ARG A 161 15.22 12.10 -1.37
CA ARG A 161 15.30 13.26 -0.46
C ARG A 161 15.09 14.61 -1.15
N THR A 162 15.56 14.76 -2.38
CA THR A 162 15.44 16.01 -3.15
C THR A 162 14.03 16.28 -3.66
N LEU A 163 13.15 15.27 -3.69
CA LEU A 163 11.78 15.37 -4.16
C LEU A 163 10.75 15.48 -3.01
N GLN A 164 11.20 15.27 -1.77
CA GLN A 164 10.32 15.26 -0.60
C GLN A 164 9.66 16.61 -0.33
N SER A 165 8.40 16.59 0.11
CA SER A 165 7.49 17.73 0.34
C SER A 165 6.94 18.40 -0.91
N HIS A 166 7.40 18.01 -2.10
CA HIS A 166 6.89 18.50 -3.38
C HIS A 166 6.23 17.36 -4.15
N ASP A 167 7.03 16.41 -4.60
CA ASP A 167 6.57 15.32 -5.49
C ASP A 167 6.28 14.03 -4.74
N VAL A 168 6.91 13.85 -3.58
CA VAL A 168 6.72 12.71 -2.68
C VAL A 168 6.58 13.21 -1.24
N PRO A 169 5.87 12.51 -0.35
CA PRO A 169 5.77 12.91 1.05
C PRO A 169 7.13 12.99 1.72
N ARG A 170 7.31 13.94 2.63
CA ARG A 170 8.49 13.94 3.51
C ARG A 170 8.51 12.69 4.39
N PHE A 171 9.68 12.04 4.46
CA PHE A 171 9.94 10.90 5.34
C PHE A 171 10.65 11.37 6.60
N TYR A 172 9.99 11.24 7.75
CA TYR A 172 10.53 11.70 9.03
C TYR A 172 11.35 10.64 9.76
N GLY A 173 11.10 9.36 9.48
CA GLY A 173 11.85 8.26 10.08
C GLY A 173 11.04 6.97 10.24
N THR A 174 11.60 6.04 11.00
CA THR A 174 11.01 4.73 11.32
C THR A 174 10.73 4.61 12.82
N PHE A 175 9.82 3.71 13.18
CA PHE A 175 9.52 3.37 14.57
C PHE A 175 9.16 1.88 14.70
N ARG A 176 9.11 1.40 15.94
CA ARG A 176 8.52 0.12 16.31
C ARG A 176 7.23 0.35 17.11
N TYR A 177 6.18 -0.36 16.73
CA TYR A 177 4.87 -0.35 17.37
C TYR A 177 4.71 -1.62 18.21
N PRO A 178 4.83 -1.53 19.55
CA PRO A 178 4.68 -2.70 20.40
C PRO A 178 3.20 -3.14 20.46
N PHE A 179 2.96 -4.44 20.42
CA PHE A 179 1.64 -4.99 20.65
C PHE A 179 1.38 -5.09 22.17
N LYS A 180 0.14 -4.87 22.62
CA LYS A 180 -0.19 -4.74 24.07
C LYS A 180 0.21 -5.93 24.93
N SER A 181 0.43 -7.10 24.33
CA SER A 181 0.86 -8.34 24.98
C SER A 181 2.23 -8.24 25.66
N SER A 182 3.10 -7.31 25.24
CA SER A 182 4.51 -7.27 25.64
C SER A 182 4.90 -6.13 26.60
N ILE A 183 3.94 -5.32 27.08
CA ILE A 183 4.22 -4.21 28.05
C ILE A 183 4.62 -4.74 29.45
N GLY A 184 4.36 -6.01 29.77
CA GLY A 184 4.72 -6.64 31.05
C GLY A 184 5.95 -7.54 31.03
N SER A 185 6.39 -8.00 29.85
CA SER A 185 7.58 -8.85 29.71
C SER A 185 8.79 -7.97 29.39
N SER A 186 9.84 -8.01 30.21
CA SER A 186 11.07 -7.27 29.94
C SER A 186 11.59 -7.59 28.53
N PHE A 187 11.56 -6.61 27.62
CA PHE A 187 12.16 -6.68 26.29
C PHE A 187 13.67 -6.96 26.42
N LYS A 188 14.07 -8.23 26.53
CA LYS A 188 15.48 -8.66 26.59
C LYS A 188 15.94 -9.35 25.30
N HIS A 189 15.08 -9.50 24.31
CA HIS A 189 15.39 -10.21 23.06
C HIS A 189 15.32 -9.25 21.86
N GLU A 190 16.30 -8.35 21.76
CA GLU A 190 16.43 -7.43 20.62
C GLU A 190 16.89 -8.11 19.31
N SER A 191 17.40 -9.34 19.38
CA SER A 191 18.02 -10.03 18.25
C SER A 191 17.27 -11.24 17.72
N ASP A 192 16.08 -11.55 18.24
CA ASP A 192 15.33 -12.71 17.75
C ASP A 192 14.19 -12.30 16.81
N MET A 193 14.27 -12.80 15.58
CA MET A 193 13.33 -12.47 14.50
C MET A 193 11.92 -12.96 14.82
N GLY A 194 11.78 -14.13 15.45
CA GLY A 194 10.48 -14.71 15.79
C GLY A 194 9.72 -13.91 16.85
N ALA A 195 10.40 -13.54 17.95
CA ALA A 195 9.82 -12.63 18.96
C ALA A 195 9.43 -11.28 18.34
N SER A 196 10.24 -10.77 17.40
CA SER A 196 10.00 -9.47 16.78
C SER A 196 8.69 -9.38 15.99
N ILE A 197 8.27 -10.45 15.30
CA ILE A 197 7.09 -10.46 14.41
C ILE A 197 5.78 -10.44 15.20
N LEU A 198 5.73 -11.14 16.33
CA LEU A 198 4.51 -11.32 17.13
C LEU A 198 4.40 -10.36 18.32
N ASP A 199 5.46 -9.62 18.62
CA ASP A 199 5.48 -8.66 19.74
C ASP A 199 5.43 -7.20 19.29
N SER A 200 5.74 -6.92 18.02
CA SER A 200 5.73 -5.57 17.47
C SER A 200 5.59 -5.54 15.95
N ALA A 201 5.15 -4.41 15.41
CA ALA A 201 5.24 -4.09 14.00
C ALA A 201 6.27 -2.99 13.74
N GLU A 202 6.97 -3.08 12.62
CA GLU A 202 7.77 -1.97 12.10
C GLU A 202 6.85 -0.93 11.45
N GLY A 203 7.25 0.34 11.49
CA GLY A 203 6.49 1.40 10.84
C GLY A 203 7.33 2.61 10.46
N MET A 204 6.74 3.46 9.63
CA MET A 204 7.35 4.70 9.16
C MET A 204 6.45 5.91 9.35
N VAL A 205 7.09 7.06 9.53
CA VAL A 205 6.44 8.37 9.74
C VAL A 205 6.59 9.20 8.47
N LEU A 206 5.46 9.61 7.90
CA LEU A 206 5.36 10.33 6.63
C LEU A 206 4.58 11.65 6.79
N GLU A 207 4.85 12.61 5.91
CA GLU A 207 4.04 13.82 5.76
C GLU A 207 2.58 13.48 5.52
N TYR A 208 1.69 14.17 6.25
CA TYR A 208 0.28 14.18 5.89
C TYR A 208 0.06 15.17 4.75
N VAL A 209 -0.40 14.64 3.62
CA VAL A 209 -0.77 15.41 2.44
C VAL A 209 -2.29 15.57 2.42
N ASP A 210 -2.77 16.79 2.67
CA ASP A 210 -4.20 17.09 2.55
C ASP A 210 -4.63 17.06 1.08
N SER A 211 -5.23 15.95 0.69
CA SER A 211 -5.39 15.55 -0.70
C SER A 211 -6.63 14.68 -0.91
N LEU A 212 -6.94 14.49 -2.18
CA LEU A 212 -7.78 13.42 -2.71
C LEU A 212 -6.85 12.49 -3.50
N ASN A 213 -7.11 11.19 -3.52
CA ASN A 213 -6.47 10.38 -4.56
C ASN A 213 -7.08 10.75 -5.94
N LEU A 214 -6.41 10.43 -7.05
CA LEU A 214 -6.89 10.87 -8.36
C LEU A 214 -8.26 10.28 -8.75
N GLU A 215 -8.58 9.06 -8.32
CA GLU A 215 -9.88 8.43 -8.57
C GLU A 215 -11.02 9.20 -7.88
N GLU A 216 -10.80 9.60 -6.62
CA GLU A 216 -11.71 10.45 -5.85
C GLU A 216 -11.82 11.86 -6.47
N ALA A 217 -10.68 12.43 -6.90
CA ALA A 217 -10.62 13.76 -7.50
C ALA A 217 -11.39 13.85 -8.82
N HIS A 218 -11.34 12.81 -9.65
CA HIS A 218 -12.13 12.73 -10.90
C HIS A 218 -13.64 12.78 -10.62
N SER A 219 -14.05 12.13 -9.54
CA SER A 219 -15.46 12.07 -9.15
C SER A 219 -15.92 13.34 -8.42
N ASP A 220 -14.99 14.19 -8.00
CA ASP A 220 -15.29 15.46 -7.33
C ASP A 220 -15.63 16.56 -8.35
N VAL A 221 -16.92 16.91 -8.40
CA VAL A 221 -17.47 17.97 -9.27
C VAL A 221 -16.79 19.33 -9.02
N SER A 222 -16.13 19.53 -7.88
CA SER A 222 -15.44 20.77 -7.57
C SER A 222 -14.07 20.92 -8.22
N THR A 223 -13.46 19.84 -8.73
CA THR A 223 -12.15 19.91 -9.41
C THR A 223 -12.32 20.26 -10.88
N PRO A 224 -11.85 21.44 -11.35
CA PRO A 224 -11.92 21.78 -12.76
C PRO A 224 -11.10 20.81 -13.61
N ARG A 225 -11.66 20.37 -14.73
CA ARG A 225 -10.97 19.50 -15.70
C ARG A 225 -9.56 19.98 -16.10
N PRO A 226 -9.29 21.28 -16.32
CA PRO A 226 -7.94 21.76 -16.61
C PRO A 226 -6.93 21.49 -15.48
N ASP A 227 -7.37 21.44 -14.22
CA ASP A 227 -6.50 21.16 -13.08
C ASP A 227 -6.20 19.66 -12.98
N VAL A 228 -7.19 18.82 -13.28
CA VAL A 228 -7.00 17.36 -13.45
C VAL A 228 -5.96 17.06 -14.54
N GLU A 229 -6.08 17.68 -15.71
CA GLU A 229 -5.14 17.48 -16.82
C GLU A 229 -3.73 17.97 -16.47
N ARG A 230 -3.63 19.09 -15.76
CA ARG A 230 -2.36 19.60 -15.25
C ARG A 230 -1.73 18.66 -14.23
N ALA A 231 -2.52 18.10 -13.32
CA ALA A 231 -2.06 17.10 -12.36
C ALA A 231 -1.61 15.80 -13.04
N SER A 232 -2.31 15.36 -14.08
CA SER A 232 -1.90 14.22 -14.92
C SER A 232 -0.51 14.46 -15.56
N GLU A 233 -0.32 15.59 -16.24
CA GLU A 233 0.97 15.93 -16.85
C GLU A 233 2.07 16.07 -15.78
N ALA A 234 1.77 16.76 -14.66
CA ALA A 234 2.71 16.90 -13.55
C ALA A 234 3.11 15.54 -12.96
N THR A 235 2.20 14.57 -12.90
CA THR A 235 2.47 13.20 -12.47
C THR A 235 3.49 12.53 -13.40
N LEU A 236 3.32 12.64 -14.71
CA LEU A 236 4.29 12.13 -15.69
C LEU A 236 5.66 12.81 -15.56
N GLN A 237 5.68 14.10 -15.20
CA GLN A 237 6.92 14.80 -14.90
C GLN A 237 7.59 14.29 -13.61
N ILE A 238 6.82 13.90 -12.59
CA ILE A 238 7.36 13.23 -11.40
C ILE A 238 7.97 11.88 -11.81
N MET A 239 7.28 11.06 -12.59
CA MET A 239 7.81 9.77 -13.07
C MET A 239 9.13 9.93 -13.82
N LYS A 240 9.25 10.95 -14.69
CA LYS A 240 10.52 11.29 -15.36
C LYS A 240 11.63 11.63 -14.36
N ARG A 241 11.31 12.36 -13.27
CA ARG A 241 12.28 12.68 -12.20
C ARG A 241 12.71 11.43 -11.43
N LEU A 242 11.79 10.54 -11.07
CA LEU A 242 12.10 9.25 -10.43
C LEU A 242 13.06 8.43 -11.31
N ARG A 243 12.71 8.28 -12.59
CA ARG A 243 13.52 7.58 -13.58
C ARG A 243 14.93 8.18 -13.69
N ASN A 244 15.05 9.50 -13.76
CA ASN A 244 16.35 10.18 -13.86
C ASN A 244 17.21 10.05 -12.59
N LEU A 245 16.58 9.79 -11.44
CA LEU A 245 17.26 9.43 -10.19
C LEU A 245 17.60 7.93 -10.12
N GLY A 246 17.25 7.14 -11.14
CA GLY A 246 17.44 5.69 -11.14
C GLY A 246 16.52 4.97 -10.16
N LEU A 247 15.30 5.49 -9.96
CA LEU A 247 14.26 4.82 -9.19
C LEU A 247 13.13 4.38 -10.12
N TRP A 248 12.67 3.15 -9.91
CA TRP A 248 11.47 2.57 -10.49
C TRP A 248 10.45 2.41 -9.36
N HIS A 249 9.24 2.93 -9.52
CA HIS A 249 8.16 2.92 -8.54
C HIS A 249 7.54 1.53 -8.41
N GLY A 250 7.28 0.87 -9.54
CA GLY A 250 6.80 -0.51 -9.61
C GLY A 250 5.36 -0.76 -9.17
N ASP A 251 4.58 0.31 -8.97
CA ASP A 251 3.16 0.23 -8.61
C ASP A 251 2.36 1.44 -9.15
N CYS A 252 2.36 1.59 -10.47
CA CYS A 252 1.61 2.66 -11.13
C CYS A 252 0.11 2.43 -10.98
N ARG A 253 -0.54 3.28 -10.18
CA ARG A 253 -1.99 3.30 -9.91
C ARG A 253 -2.46 4.71 -9.67
N ALA A 254 -3.70 5.03 -10.01
CA ALA A 254 -4.26 6.36 -9.79
C ALA A 254 -4.43 6.65 -8.29
N GLU A 255 -4.67 5.61 -7.50
CA GLU A 255 -4.80 5.63 -6.04
C GLU A 255 -3.49 6.00 -5.34
N ASN A 256 -2.35 5.70 -5.98
CA ASN A 256 -1.01 6.06 -5.50
C ASN A 256 -0.59 7.48 -5.92
N VAL A 257 -1.48 8.23 -6.56
CA VAL A 257 -1.29 9.64 -6.90
C VAL A 257 -2.26 10.49 -6.08
N LEU A 258 -1.72 11.27 -5.15
CA LEU A 258 -2.48 12.18 -4.32
C LEU A 258 -2.48 13.58 -4.94
N MET A 259 -3.65 14.12 -5.24
CA MET A 259 -3.83 15.50 -5.70
C MET A 259 -4.09 16.41 -4.50
N ARG A 260 -3.21 17.39 -4.26
CA ARG A 260 -3.37 18.32 -3.14
C ARG A 260 -4.68 19.11 -3.28
N ARG A 261 -5.39 19.33 -2.17
CA ARG A 261 -6.64 20.11 -2.18
C ARG A 261 -6.44 21.60 -2.45
N GLN A 262 -5.23 22.11 -2.22
CA GLN A 262 -4.90 23.51 -2.44
C GLN A 262 -4.40 23.70 -3.86
N ALA A 263 -4.86 24.77 -4.52
CA ALA A 263 -4.30 25.19 -5.80
C ALA A 263 -2.78 25.39 -5.67
N PRO A 264 -1.98 24.95 -6.65
CA PRO A 264 -2.37 24.51 -8.00
C PRO A 264 -2.71 23.02 -8.14
N HIS A 265 -3.05 22.33 -7.04
CA HIS A 265 -3.44 20.91 -7.03
C HIS A 265 -2.30 19.97 -7.45
N ASP A 266 -1.07 20.31 -7.05
CA ASP A 266 0.11 19.52 -7.42
C ASP A 266 -0.04 18.05 -6.97
N PRO A 267 0.29 17.09 -7.84
CA PRO A 267 0.24 15.67 -7.51
C PRO A 267 1.41 15.27 -6.62
N VAL A 268 1.21 14.23 -5.84
CA VAL A 268 2.20 13.62 -4.95
C VAL A 268 2.13 12.11 -5.09
N LEU A 269 3.26 11.46 -5.38
CA LEU A 269 3.35 10.00 -5.45
C LEU A 269 3.59 9.39 -4.07
N ILE A 270 2.88 8.31 -3.79
CA ILE A 270 2.95 7.54 -2.55
C ILE A 270 3.13 6.05 -2.83
N ASP A 271 3.38 5.28 -1.76
CA ASP A 271 3.48 3.82 -1.75
C ASP A 271 4.61 3.24 -2.62
N PHE A 272 5.84 3.35 -2.12
CA PHE A 272 7.03 2.81 -2.78
C PHE A 272 7.34 1.36 -2.38
N GLY A 273 6.34 0.60 -1.90
CA GLY A 273 6.52 -0.78 -1.45
C GLY A 273 7.05 -1.74 -2.52
N CYS A 274 6.72 -1.47 -3.79
CA CYS A 274 7.18 -2.26 -4.93
C CYS A 274 8.41 -1.68 -5.65
N SER A 275 8.97 -0.59 -5.12
CA SER A 275 10.03 0.16 -5.81
C SER A 275 11.33 -0.61 -5.95
N SER A 276 12.17 -0.18 -6.88
CA SER A 276 13.53 -0.66 -7.07
C SER A 276 14.46 0.51 -7.37
N ILE A 277 15.69 0.42 -6.88
CA ILE A 277 16.71 1.46 -7.07
C ILE A 277 17.83 0.86 -7.92
N LYS A 278 18.22 1.61 -8.95
CA LYS A 278 19.32 1.28 -9.85
C LYS A 278 20.57 0.93 -9.06
N ARG A 279 21.18 -0.20 -9.40
CA ARG A 279 22.43 -0.64 -8.75
C ARG A 279 23.57 0.34 -9.07
N PRO A 280 24.55 0.50 -8.17
CA PRO A 280 25.73 1.34 -8.44
C PRO A 280 26.52 0.91 -9.67
N THR A 281 26.53 -0.39 -9.98
CA THR A 281 27.27 -1.00 -11.09
C THR A 281 26.59 -0.82 -12.46
N GLU A 282 25.35 -0.36 -12.48
CA GLU A 282 24.54 -0.21 -13.68
C GLU A 282 24.48 1.25 -14.13
N SER A 283 24.62 1.51 -15.43
CA SER A 283 24.44 2.86 -15.97
C SER A 283 22.96 3.26 -16.01
N LEU A 284 22.67 4.56 -15.94
CA LEU A 284 21.28 5.04 -16.04
C LEU A 284 20.61 4.63 -17.37
N ALA A 285 21.36 4.59 -18.46
CA ALA A 285 20.85 4.16 -19.76
C ALA A 285 20.43 2.68 -19.77
N GLN A 286 21.24 1.80 -19.15
CA GLN A 286 20.90 0.36 -19.02
C GLN A 286 19.67 0.16 -18.14
N TRP A 287 19.59 0.90 -17.04
CA TRP A 287 18.43 0.88 -16.15
C TRP A 287 17.15 1.30 -16.87
N ILE A 288 17.17 2.46 -17.55
CA ILE A 288 16.02 2.98 -18.30
C ILE A 288 15.58 2.00 -19.39
N ALA A 289 16.51 1.31 -20.06
CA ALA A 289 16.19 0.34 -21.10
C ALA A 289 15.38 -0.87 -20.59
N THR A 290 15.32 -1.10 -19.28
CA THR A 290 14.64 -2.24 -18.66
C THR A 290 13.56 -1.85 -17.64
N HIS A 291 13.49 -0.58 -17.22
CA HIS A 291 12.64 -0.11 -16.11
C HIS A 291 11.99 1.27 -16.40
N ASP A 292 11.38 1.45 -17.58
CA ASP A 292 10.62 2.67 -17.91
C ASP A 292 9.11 2.46 -17.74
N GLU A 293 8.55 3.03 -16.68
CA GLU A 293 7.14 2.91 -16.27
C GLU A 293 6.32 4.17 -16.59
N ILE A 294 6.88 5.11 -17.37
CA ILE A 294 6.14 6.33 -17.74
C ILE A 294 4.91 5.99 -18.60
N GLN A 295 5.05 5.03 -19.51
CA GLN A 295 3.93 4.56 -20.33
C GLN A 295 2.86 3.86 -19.47
N ASP A 296 3.27 3.06 -18.49
CA ASP A 296 2.36 2.41 -17.55
C ASP A 296 1.54 3.44 -16.77
N MET A 297 2.20 4.47 -16.22
CA MET A 297 1.50 5.57 -15.53
C MET A 297 0.59 6.36 -16.48
N GLN A 298 1.01 6.60 -17.73
CA GLN A 298 0.15 7.28 -18.71
C GLN A 298 -1.12 6.46 -19.02
N TYR A 299 -0.99 5.15 -19.14
CA TYR A 299 -2.12 4.25 -19.33
C TYR A 299 -3.09 4.32 -18.14
N VAL A 300 -2.56 4.19 -16.92
CA VAL A 300 -3.33 4.28 -15.67
C VAL A 300 -4.08 5.61 -15.56
N LEU A 301 -3.42 6.73 -15.84
CA LEU A 301 -4.05 8.05 -15.83
C LEU A 301 -5.13 8.19 -16.90
N SER A 302 -4.98 7.54 -18.06
CA SER A 302 -5.97 7.54 -19.13
C SER A 302 -7.20 6.70 -18.76
N GLU A 303 -7.01 5.50 -18.23
CA GLU A 303 -8.10 4.63 -17.77
C GLU A 303 -8.88 5.26 -16.60
N ALA A 304 -8.21 6.02 -15.73
CA ALA A 304 -8.84 6.80 -14.68
C ALA A 304 -9.58 8.06 -15.19
N GLY A 305 -9.58 8.34 -16.50
CA GLY A 305 -10.23 9.52 -17.09
C GLY A 305 -9.48 10.84 -16.86
N MET A 306 -8.23 10.78 -16.39
CA MET A 306 -7.43 11.95 -15.98
C MET A 306 -6.53 12.51 -17.09
N HIS A 307 -6.39 11.77 -18.20
CA HIS A 307 -5.56 12.17 -19.33
C HIS A 307 -6.41 12.26 -20.61
N ILE A 308 -6.28 13.34 -21.37
CA ILE A 308 -6.85 13.39 -22.72
C ILE A 308 -5.99 12.51 -23.62
N GLU A 309 -6.55 11.39 -24.07
CA GLU A 309 -5.89 10.53 -25.04
C GLU A 309 -5.51 11.32 -26.30
N SER A 310 -4.25 11.21 -26.71
CA SER A 310 -3.89 11.59 -28.08
C SER A 310 -4.64 10.65 -29.05
N PRO A 311 -5.05 11.11 -30.25
CA PRO A 311 -5.92 10.34 -31.17
C PRO A 311 -5.39 8.96 -31.62
N GLN A 312 -4.13 8.63 -31.33
CA GLN A 312 -3.52 7.34 -31.66
C GLN A 312 -3.07 6.64 -30.38
N ARG A 313 -3.83 5.62 -29.95
CA ARG A 313 -3.32 4.59 -29.02
C ARG A 313 -2.32 3.73 -29.79
N GLU A 314 -1.03 3.95 -29.57
CA GLU A 314 -0.08 2.85 -29.74
C GLU A 314 -0.38 1.87 -28.61
N PHE A 315 -1.00 0.74 -28.93
CA PHE A 315 -1.26 -0.30 -27.93
C PHE A 315 0.07 -0.76 -27.36
N ALA A 316 0.36 -0.39 -26.12
CA ALA A 316 1.40 -1.04 -25.34
C ALA A 316 1.04 -2.53 -25.20
N ASP A 317 2.05 -3.41 -25.28
CA ASP A 317 1.88 -4.80 -24.90
C ASP A 317 1.21 -4.86 -23.51
N PRO A 318 0.22 -5.74 -23.30
CA PRO A 318 -0.52 -5.77 -22.04
C PRO A 318 0.47 -5.92 -20.87
N PRO A 319 0.38 -5.08 -19.82
CA PRO A 319 1.34 -5.07 -18.72
C PRO A 319 1.23 -6.38 -17.94
N ASN A 320 2.15 -7.29 -18.22
CA ASN A 320 1.99 -8.72 -17.90
C ASN A 320 2.30 -9.11 -16.45
N VAL A 321 2.70 -8.20 -15.56
CA VAL A 321 3.25 -8.63 -14.25
C VAL A 321 2.48 -8.12 -13.03
N TYR A 322 1.77 -6.99 -13.11
CA TYR A 322 1.00 -6.44 -11.97
C TYR A 322 -0.52 -6.46 -12.13
N LEU A 323 -1.00 -6.93 -13.28
CA LEU A 323 -2.42 -6.99 -13.61
C LEU A 323 -3.23 -7.81 -12.59
N TYR A 324 -2.63 -8.80 -11.94
CA TYR A 324 -3.31 -9.67 -10.98
C TYR A 324 -3.53 -8.98 -9.62
N PHE A 325 -2.48 -8.37 -9.04
CA PHE A 325 -2.58 -7.70 -7.74
C PHE A 325 -3.38 -6.39 -7.87
N ASN A 326 -3.29 -5.68 -9.00
CA ASN A 326 -4.12 -4.52 -9.30
C ASN A 326 -5.59 -4.92 -9.41
N ARG A 327 -5.93 -5.96 -10.18
CA ARG A 327 -7.30 -6.49 -10.25
C ARG A 327 -7.87 -6.92 -8.90
N MET A 328 -7.03 -7.45 -8.00
CA MET A 328 -7.47 -7.84 -6.66
C MET A 328 -7.87 -6.62 -5.82
N VAL A 329 -7.07 -5.55 -5.85
CA VAL A 329 -7.37 -4.31 -5.12
C VAL A 329 -8.60 -3.61 -5.71
N GLU A 330 -8.65 -3.48 -7.04
CA GLU A 330 -9.77 -2.89 -7.79
C GLU A 330 -11.09 -3.60 -7.46
N ARG A 331 -11.13 -4.94 -7.45
CA ARG A 331 -12.34 -5.72 -7.12
C ARG A 331 -12.88 -5.40 -5.73
N ARG A 332 -12.02 -5.19 -4.73
CA ARG A 332 -12.46 -4.84 -3.36
C ARG A 332 -13.03 -3.43 -3.26
N SER A 333 -12.45 -2.49 -4.01
CA SER A 333 -12.98 -1.12 -4.11
C SER A 333 -14.38 -1.14 -4.73
N GLU A 334 -14.58 -1.93 -5.79
CA GLU A 334 -15.89 -2.14 -6.42
C GLU A 334 -16.91 -2.80 -5.47
N GLU A 335 -16.53 -3.88 -4.78
CA GLU A 335 -17.44 -4.59 -3.85
C GLU A 335 -17.94 -3.70 -2.69
N ARG A 336 -17.17 -2.70 -2.28
CA ARG A 336 -17.57 -1.71 -1.25
C ARG A 336 -18.42 -0.57 -1.81
N GLY A 337 -18.29 -0.25 -3.09
CA GLY A 337 -19.09 0.78 -3.78
C GLY A 337 -20.54 0.35 -4.08
N VAL A 338 -20.86 -0.95 -4.00
CA VAL A 338 -22.19 -1.50 -4.34
C VAL A 338 -23.27 -1.23 -3.28
N ASP A 339 -22.93 -0.81 -2.07
CA ASP A 339 -23.93 -0.40 -1.05
C ASP A 339 -24.48 1.03 -1.27
N GLY A 340 -24.01 1.74 -2.30
CA GLY A 340 -24.51 3.05 -2.73
C GLY A 340 -25.19 3.01 -4.10
N ALA A 341 -26.25 2.21 -4.26
CA ALA A 341 -27.03 2.16 -5.50
C ALA A 341 -27.75 3.51 -5.78
N ILE A 342 -27.04 4.46 -6.40
CA ILE A 342 -27.65 5.52 -7.19
C ILE A 342 -27.97 4.90 -8.55
N LEU A 343 -29.28 4.75 -8.78
CA LEU A 343 -29.89 4.36 -10.05
C LEU A 343 -29.25 5.13 -11.22
N ARG A 344 -28.49 4.43 -12.07
CA ARG A 344 -28.15 4.94 -13.40
C ARG A 344 -29.43 4.91 -14.27
N PRO A 345 -29.84 6.02 -14.91
CA PRO A 345 -30.89 5.95 -15.92
C PRO A 345 -30.35 5.22 -17.15
N GLY A 346 -31.12 4.23 -17.61
CA GLY A 346 -30.78 3.41 -18.76
C GLY A 346 -30.64 4.21 -20.06
N LYS A 347 -29.64 3.83 -20.86
CA LYS A 347 -29.54 4.17 -22.27
C LYS A 347 -30.75 3.58 -23.00
N GLY A 348 -31.77 4.40 -23.25
CA GLY A 348 -32.87 4.11 -24.16
C GLY A 348 -32.90 5.20 -25.23
N GLY A 349 -32.48 4.85 -26.45
CA GLY A 349 -32.47 5.75 -27.58
C GLY A 349 -33.86 6.13 -28.06
N TRP A 350 -33.98 7.35 -28.56
CA TRP A 350 -35.02 7.74 -29.51
C TRP A 350 -34.35 8.50 -30.65
N ALA A 351 -34.21 7.81 -31.78
CA ALA A 351 -34.17 8.43 -33.10
C ALA A 351 -35.60 8.47 -33.63
N GLY A 352 -36.03 9.62 -34.15
CA GLY A 352 -37.37 9.82 -34.68
C GLY A 352 -37.53 11.19 -35.31
N VAL A 353 -37.03 11.31 -36.54
CA VAL A 353 -37.23 12.41 -37.50
C VAL A 353 -38.72 12.59 -37.82
N CYS A 354 -39.18 13.84 -38.01
CA CYS A 354 -40.12 14.23 -39.09
C CYS A 354 -40.32 15.76 -39.20
N TYR A 355 -39.90 16.30 -40.36
CA TYR A 355 -40.45 17.35 -41.22
C TYR A 355 -40.79 18.77 -40.73
N GLU A 356 -40.14 19.74 -41.39
CA GLU A 356 -40.70 21.04 -41.79
C GLU A 356 -41.83 20.83 -42.82
N ASP A 357 -42.93 21.59 -42.72
CA ASP A 357 -43.38 22.51 -43.77
C ASP A 357 -44.72 23.22 -43.42
N GLY A 358 -44.75 24.54 -43.66
CA GLY A 358 -45.86 25.25 -44.30
C GLY A 358 -47.15 25.55 -43.53
N GLY A 359 -47.36 26.83 -43.19
CA GLY A 359 -48.67 27.39 -42.82
C GLY A 359 -48.58 28.70 -42.06
#